data_AF-A0A848T1X4-F1
#
_entry.id   AF-A0A848T1X4-F1
#
_cell.length_a   1.000
_cell.length_b   1.000
_cell.length_c   1.000
_cell.angle_alpha   90.00
_cell.angle_beta   90.00
_cell.angle_gamma   90.00
#
_symmetry.space_group_name_H-M   'P 1'
#
loop_
_entity.id
_entity.type
_entity.pdbx_description
1 polymer ?
#
loop_
_entity_poly.entity_id
_entity_poly.type
_entity_poly.pdbx_seq_one_letter_code
_entity_poly.pdbx_strand_id
1 'polypeptide(L)' 'MLIIKIEDGDVSRALKKYKKKVQDTRLLQQLKKRKEYTKPSVRRRNEILKAEYKSKKNISN' A
#
# COMPACT_ATOMS: atom_id res chain seq x y z
N MET A 1 -8.79 -9.97 -8.93
CA MET A 1 -7.80 -10.80 -9.64
C MET A 1 -6.96 -9.90 -10.53
N LEU A 2 -5.64 -9.89 -10.38
CA LEU A 2 -4.76 -9.01 -11.17
C LEU A 2 -4.39 -9.70 -12.49
N ILE A 3 -5.09 -9.34 -13.57
CA ILE A 3 -4.81 -9.85 -14.91
C ILE A 3 -3.84 -8.89 -15.61
N ILE A 4 -2.83 -9.45 -16.28
CA ILE A 4 -1.84 -8.73 -17.09
C ILE A 4 -1.72 -9.44 -18.43
N LYS A 5 -1.85 -8.66 -19.51
CA LYS A 5 -1.67 -9.15 -20.87
C LYS A 5 -0.19 -9.17 -21.21
N ILE A 6 0.25 -10.25 -21.85
CA ILE A 6 1.60 -10.42 -22.40
C ILE A 6 1.43 -10.27 -23.91
N GLU A 7 2.02 -9.23 -24.49
CA GLU A 7 1.79 -8.88 -25.91
C GLU A 7 2.83 -9.53 -26.84
N ASP A 8 4.12 -9.58 -26.47
CA ASP A 8 5.20 -9.99 -27.38
C ASP A 8 6.12 -11.11 -26.84
N GLY A 9 5.67 -11.93 -25.89
CA GLY A 9 6.49 -12.99 -25.30
C GLY A 9 7.58 -12.52 -24.31
N ASP A 10 7.70 -11.21 -24.05
CA ASP A 10 8.64 -10.67 -23.06
C ASP A 10 8.11 -10.83 -21.61
N VAL A 11 8.39 -12.00 -21.04
CA VAL A 11 8.00 -12.40 -19.67
C VAL A 11 8.59 -11.46 -18.61
N SER A 12 9.80 -10.93 -18.83
CA SER A 12 10.51 -10.08 -17.85
C SER A 12 9.76 -8.76 -17.63
N ARG A 13 9.27 -8.16 -18.70
CA ARG A 13 8.47 -6.92 -18.62
C ARG A 13 7.10 -7.18 -17.97
N ALA A 14 6.49 -8.33 -18.23
CA ALA A 14 5.23 -8.74 -17.61
C ALA A 14 5.37 -8.90 -16.08
N LEU A 15 6.46 -9.53 -15.60
CA LEU A 15 6.74 -9.67 -14.17
C LEU A 15 6.95 -8.32 -13.47
N LYS A 16 7.66 -7.38 -14.09
CA LYS A 16 7.81 -6.01 -13.56
C LYS A 16 6.47 -5.30 -13.45
N LYS A 17 5.63 -5.37 -14.50
CA LYS A 17 4.27 -4.82 -14.48
C LYS A 17 3.41 -5.46 -13.38
N TYR A 18 3.53 -6.78 -13.18
CA TYR A 18 2.84 -7.50 -12.10
C TYR A 18 3.25 -7.01 -10.72
N LYS A 19 4.55 -6.95 -10.46
CA LYS A 19 5.08 -6.45 -9.19
C LYS A 19 4.56 -5.04 -8.89
N LYS A 20 4.61 -4.14 -9.88
CA LYS A 20 4.09 -2.77 -9.73
C LYS A 20 2.59 -2.76 -9.44
N LYS A 21 1.79 -3.52 -10.20
CA LYS A 21 0.33 -3.60 -10.01
C LYS A 21 -0.05 -4.17 -8.64
N VAL A 22 0.71 -5.14 -8.12
CA VAL A 22 0.54 -5.69 -6.76
C VAL A 22 0.86 -4.64 -5.69
N GLN A 23 1.92 -3.85 -5.89
CA GLN A 23 2.28 -2.76 -4.98
C GLN A 23 1.23 -1.64 -4.99
N ASP A 24 0.76 -1.24 -6.16
CA ASP A 24 -0.23 -0.17 -6.33
C ASP A 24 -1.57 -0.55 -5.69
N THR A 25 -2.01 -1.79 -5.85
CA THR A 25 -3.23 -2.29 -5.21
C THR A 25 -3.11 -2.50 -3.69
N ARG A 26 -1.89 -2.45 -3.15
CA ARG A 26 -1.59 -2.61 -1.71
C ARG A 26 -2.25 -3.84 -1.07
N LEU A 27 -2.44 -4.90 -1.86
CA LEU A 27 -3.23 -6.07 -1.49
C LEU A 27 -2.67 -6.76 -0.24
N LEU A 28 -1.35 -6.92 -0.18
CA LEU A 28 -0.65 -7.47 1.00
C LEU A 28 -0.82 -6.59 2.25
N GLN A 29 -0.82 -5.26 2.08
CA GLN A 29 -0.98 -4.32 3.20
C GLN A 29 -2.40 -4.39 3.77
N GLN A 30 -3.40 -4.51 2.89
CA GLN A 30 -4.80 -4.67 3.29
C GLN A 30 -5.04 -6.01 3.99
N LEU A 31 -4.49 -7.11 3.45
CA LEU A 31 -4.56 -8.43 4.09
C LEU A 31 -3.97 -8.41 5.49
N LYS A 32 -2.76 -7.86 5.66
CA LYS A 32 -2.13 -7.72 6.98
C LYS A 32 -2.99 -6.88 7.94
N LYS A 33 -3.53 -5.76 7.48
CA LYS A 33 -4.40 -4.88 8.30
C LYS A 33 -5.72 -5.54 8.70
N ARG A 34 -6.26 -6.42 7.86
CA ARG A 34 -7.54 -7.11 8.11
C ARG A 34 -7.37 -8.41 8.91
N LYS A 35 -6.14 -8.91 9.07
CA LYS A 35 -5.84 -10.14 9.82
C LYS A 35 -6.29 -10.04 11.28
N GLU A 36 -6.19 -8.85 11.89
CA GLU A 36 -6.46 -8.62 13.30
C GLU A 36 -7.50 -7.51 13.47
N TYR A 37 -8.36 -7.65 14.48
CA TYR A 37 -9.32 -6.60 14.83
C TYR A 37 -8.60 -5.43 15.50
N THR A 38 -8.72 -4.24 14.91
CA THR A 38 -8.22 -3.00 15.52
C THR A 38 -9.39 -2.17 16.04
N LYS A 39 -9.41 -1.90 17.35
CA LYS A 39 -10.44 -1.05 17.97
C LYS A 39 -10.48 0.34 17.29
N PRO A 40 -11.66 0.94 17.05
CA PRO A 40 -11.78 2.24 16.39
C PRO A 40 -10.96 3.36 17.05
N SER A 41 -10.88 3.36 18.39
CA SER A 41 -10.09 4.33 19.15
C SER A 41 -8.59 4.26 18.85
N VAL A 42 -8.05 3.05 18.75
CA VAL A 42 -6.62 2.81 18.43
C VAL A 42 -6.33 3.25 16.99
N ARG A 43 -7.24 2.96 16.06
CA ARG A 43 -7.13 3.39 14.66
C ARG A 43 -7.07 4.92 14.54
N ARG A 44 -7.99 5.62 15.22
CA ARG A 44 -8.06 7.09 15.20
C ARG A 44 -6.82 7.74 15.83
N ARG A 45 -6.31 7.17 16.92
CA ARG A 45 -5.06 7.65 17.55
C ARG A 45 -3.88 7.59 16.59
N ASN A 46 -3.70 6.46 15.92
CA ASN A 46 -2.59 6.27 14.97
C ASN A 46 -2.66 7.23 13.77
N GLU A 47 -3.88 7.58 13.34
CA GLU A 47 -4.11 8.55 12.28
C GLU A 47 -3.65 9.97 12.68
N ILE A 48 -4.03 10.42 13.88
CA ILE A 48 -3.64 11.73 14.43
C ILE A 48 -2.12 11.83 14.59
N LEU A 49 -1.49 10.83 15.23
CA LEU A 49 -0.03 10.80 15.42
C LEU A 49 0.72 10.86 14.09
N LYS A 50 0.23 10.13 13.08
CA LYS A 50 0.82 10.16 11.74
C LYS A 50 0.64 11.51 11.05
N ALA A 51 -0.49 12.18 11.25
CA ALA A 51 -0.74 13.51 10.71
C ALA A 51 0.19 14.56 11.35
N GLU A 52 0.32 14.53 12.66
CA GLU A 52 1.23 15.40 13.42
C GLU A 52 2.68 15.22 12.96
N TYR A 53 3.15 13.97 12.84
CA TYR A 53 4.51 13.67 12.36
C TYR A 53 4.76 14.25 10.96
N LYS A 54 3.79 14.11 10.04
CA LYS A 54 3.88 14.69 8.69
C LYS A 54 3.87 16.22 8.72
N SER A 55 3.01 16.82 9.53
CA SER A 55 2.92 18.28 9.67
C SER A 55 4.24 18.86 10.18
N LYS A 56 4.81 18.28 11.24
CA LYS A 56 6.12 18.67 11.78
C LYS A 56 7.22 18.57 10.73
N LYS A 57 7.27 17.47 9.97
CA LYS A 57 8.26 17.27 8.90
C LYS A 57 8.12 18.30 7.75
N ASN A 58 6.91 18.75 7.45
CA ASN A 58 6.68 19.73 6.39
C ASN A 58 7.04 21.16 6.81
N ILE A 59 6.95 21.48 8.09
CA ILE A 59 7.28 22.81 8.64
C ILE A 59 8.81 22.99 8.75
N SER A 60 9.57 21.91 8.83
CA SER A 60 11.04 21.91 8.94
C SER A 60 11.81 21.93 7.62
N ASN A 61 11.12 22.06 6.48
CA ASN A 61 11.72 22.10 5.13
C ASN A 61 11.65 23.50 4.52
#